data_AF-A0A929B1I4-F1
#
_entry.id   AF-A0A929B1I4-F1
#
_cell.length_a   1.000
_cell.length_b   1.000
_cell.length_c   1.000
_cell.angle_alpha   90.00
_cell.angle_beta   90.00
_cell.angle_gamma   90.00
#
_symmetry.space_group_name_H-M   'P 1'
#
loop_
_entity.id
_entity.type
_entity.pdbx_description
1 polymer ?
#
loop_
_entity_poly.entity_id
_entity_poly.type
_entity_poly.pdbx_seq_one_letter_code
_entity_poly.pdbx_strand_id
1 'polypeptide(L)'
;MSAKLLQIKDLFNLEQIGRYFGGGFSFSPDGKTLAYVVQRAKATTKNHKQDFLWGNDRADIWLADLATFKPVNLTKGAEEDVG
;
A
#
# COMPACT_ATOMS: atom_id res chain seq x y z
N MET A 1 18.72 -20.14 11.65
CA MET A 1 17.40 -19.47 11.64
C MET A 1 16.34 -20.51 11.32
N SER A 2 15.26 -20.61 12.09
CA SER A 2 14.14 -21.51 11.77
C SER A 2 13.21 -20.82 10.78
N ALA A 3 12.82 -21.50 9.69
CA ALA A 3 11.87 -20.96 8.74
C ALA A 3 10.46 -20.99 9.35
N LYS A 4 9.81 -19.83 9.47
CA LYS A 4 8.41 -19.74 9.92
C LYS A 4 7.50 -20.18 8.76
N LEU A 5 6.66 -21.19 9.00
CA LEU A 5 5.61 -21.59 8.06
C LEU A 5 4.50 -20.53 8.03
N LEU A 6 4.03 -20.21 6.83
CA LEU A 6 2.90 -19.30 6.60
C LEU A 6 1.61 -19.88 7.20
N GLN A 7 0.93 -19.09 8.03
CA GLN A 7 -0.36 -19.43 8.63
C GLN A 7 -1.47 -18.61 7.99
N ILE A 8 -2.72 -19.07 8.08
CA ILE A 8 -3.89 -18.36 7.54
C ILE A 8 -3.97 -16.91 8.05
N LYS A 9 -3.64 -16.68 9.33
CA LYS A 9 -3.64 -15.33 9.91
C LYS A 9 -2.64 -14.38 9.24
N ASP A 10 -1.55 -14.91 8.68
CA ASP A 10 -0.55 -14.07 8.01
C ASP A 10 -1.14 -13.43 6.74
N LEU A 11 -2.21 -14.02 6.15
CA LEU A 11 -2.92 -13.43 5.01
C LEU A 11 -3.55 -12.06 5.33
N PHE A 12 -3.94 -11.82 6.58
CA PHE A 12 -4.53 -10.53 6.99
C PHE A 12 -3.48 -9.43 7.17
N ASN A 13 -2.20 -9.81 7.23
CA ASN A 13 -1.06 -8.91 7.39
C ASN A 13 -0.38 -8.55 6.06
N LEU A 14 -0.91 -9.04 4.93
CA LEU A 14 -0.37 -8.74 3.62
C LEU A 14 -0.85 -7.37 3.14
N GLU A 15 0.11 -6.54 2.74
CA GLU A 15 -0.09 -5.34 1.94
C GLU A 15 -0.31 -5.71 0.47
N GLN A 16 -0.92 -4.81 -0.28
CA GLN A 16 -1.16 -4.99 -1.71
C GLN A 16 -0.87 -3.71 -2.47
N ILE A 17 -0.37 -3.82 -3.69
CA ILE A 17 -0.32 -2.67 -4.60
C ILE A 17 -1.74 -2.32 -5.06
N GLY A 18 -2.04 -1.03 -5.11
CA GLY A 18 -3.36 -0.50 -5.48
C GLY A 18 -3.86 -1.09 -6.79
N ARG A 19 -5.13 -1.52 -6.79
CA ARG A 19 -5.76 -2.19 -7.92
C ARG A 19 -6.77 -1.26 -8.59
N TYR A 20 -6.52 -0.85 -9.82
CA TYR A 20 -7.51 -0.27 -10.74
C TYR A 20 -6.96 -0.27 -12.18
N PHE A 21 -7.83 -0.03 -13.17
CA PHE A 21 -7.44 0.10 -14.58
C PHE A 21 -6.34 1.16 -14.76
N GLY A 22 -5.22 0.76 -15.39
CA GLY A 22 -4.04 1.62 -15.59
C GLY A 22 -2.94 1.48 -14.54
N GLY A 23 -3.20 0.77 -13.43
CA GLY A 23 -2.24 0.57 -12.34
C GLY A 23 -2.19 1.74 -11.38
N GLY A 24 -2.09 1.45 -10.08
CA GLY A 24 -1.87 2.47 -9.04
C GLY A 24 -0.41 2.90 -8.98
N PHE A 25 0.24 3.19 -10.11
CA PHE A 25 1.65 3.62 -10.15
C PHE A 25 1.97 4.48 -11.38
N SER A 26 3.01 5.29 -11.27
CA SER A 26 3.53 6.12 -12.36
C SER A 26 4.99 6.51 -12.14
N PHE A 27 5.79 6.48 -13.21
CA PHE A 27 7.17 6.96 -13.20
C PHE A 27 7.21 8.46 -13.49
N SER A 28 8.16 9.17 -12.87
CA SER A 28 8.47 10.54 -13.27
C SER A 28 9.03 10.58 -14.70
N PRO A 29 8.85 11.67 -15.46
CA PRO A 29 9.37 11.78 -16.83
C PRO A 29 10.88 11.62 -16.95
N ASP A 30 11.63 11.98 -15.88
CA ASP A 30 13.08 11.81 -15.81
C ASP A 30 13.52 10.42 -15.33
N GLY A 31 12.57 9.53 -15.02
CA GLY A 31 12.82 8.14 -14.60
C GLY A 31 13.48 8.00 -13.23
N LYS A 32 13.53 9.04 -12.40
CA LYS A 32 14.19 9.00 -11.08
C LYS A 32 13.26 8.58 -9.94
N THR A 33 11.96 8.72 -10.13
CA THR A 33 10.98 8.56 -9.06
C THR A 33 9.81 7.70 -9.52
N LEU A 34 9.31 6.85 -8.61
CA LEU A 34 8.09 6.07 -8.78
C LEU A 34 7.06 6.50 -7.74
N ALA A 35 5.91 6.99 -8.19
CA ALA A 35 4.72 7.11 -7.37
C ALA A 35 3.94 5.80 -7.46
N TYR A 36 3.47 5.27 -6.33
CA TYR A 36 2.65 4.06 -6.31
C TYR A 36 1.71 4.02 -5.10
N VAL A 37 0.67 3.21 -5.21
CA VAL A 37 -0.37 3.07 -4.20
C VAL A 37 -0.16 1.77 -3.44
N VAL A 38 -0.16 1.83 -2.11
CA VAL A 38 -0.11 0.66 -1.23
C VAL A 38 -1.39 0.60 -0.41
N GLN A 39 -2.12 -0.50 -0.53
CA GLN A 39 -3.20 -0.85 0.38
C GLN A 39 -2.60 -1.44 1.66
N ARG A 40 -2.79 -0.75 2.79
CA ARG A 40 -2.38 -1.21 4.13
C ARG A 40 -3.00 -2.57 4.45
N ALA A 41 -2.41 -3.37 5.33
CA ALA A 41 -2.92 -4.71 5.68
C ALA A 41 -4.37 -4.70 6.20
N LYS A 42 -5.11 -5.81 6.04
CA LYS A 42 -6.50 -5.89 6.55
C LYS A 42 -6.55 -5.88 8.08
N ALA A 43 -5.49 -6.36 8.73
CA ALA A 43 -5.38 -6.38 10.19
C ALA A 43 -5.29 -4.98 10.81
N THR A 44 -4.95 -3.94 10.04
CA THR A 44 -4.78 -2.57 10.55
C THR A 44 -6.04 -1.72 10.40
N THR A 45 -7.12 -2.24 9.81
CA THR A 45 -8.33 -1.48 9.54
C THR A 45 -9.37 -1.67 10.64
N LYS A 46 -10.02 -0.59 11.06
CA LYS A 46 -11.20 -0.64 11.95
C LYS A 46 -12.50 -0.68 11.14
N ASN A 47 -12.52 -0.02 9.99
CA ASN A 47 -13.60 -0.07 9.03
C ASN A 47 -13.24 -1.05 7.91
N HIS A 48 -14.08 -2.08 7.73
CA HIS A 48 -13.80 -3.16 6.76
C HIS A 48 -14.47 -2.97 5.41
N LYS A 49 -15.18 -1.84 5.20
CA LYS A 49 -15.99 -1.65 3.99
C LYS A 49 -16.34 -0.17 3.75
N GLN A 50 -15.67 0.43 2.77
CA GLN A 50 -16.32 1.42 1.91
C GLN A 50 -16.59 0.77 0.55
N ASP A 51 -17.86 0.77 0.16
CA ASP A 51 -18.29 0.11 -1.05
C ASP A 51 -17.66 0.76 -2.30
N PHE A 52 -17.39 -0.07 -3.30
CA PHE A 52 -16.86 0.33 -4.62
C PHE A 52 -15.42 0.87 -4.65
N LEU A 53 -14.68 0.84 -3.54
CA LEU A 53 -13.27 1.29 -3.50
C LEU A 53 -12.24 0.14 -3.63
N TRP A 54 -12.68 -1.11 -3.70
CA TRP A 54 -11.81 -2.31 -3.87
C TRP A 54 -10.59 -2.35 -2.92
N GLY A 55 -10.78 -1.95 -1.67
CA GLY A 55 -9.72 -1.95 -0.66
C GLY A 55 -8.80 -0.72 -0.71
N ASN A 56 -9.12 0.31 -1.52
CA ASN A 56 -8.39 1.57 -1.56
C ASN A 56 -8.82 2.57 -0.47
N ASP A 57 -9.88 2.28 0.28
CA ASP A 57 -10.26 2.96 1.53
C ASP A 57 -9.12 2.98 2.56
N ARG A 58 -8.27 1.96 2.53
CA ARG A 58 -7.06 1.80 3.35
C ARG A 58 -5.77 2.07 2.59
N ALA A 59 -5.82 2.71 1.42
CA ALA A 59 -4.63 2.92 0.61
C ALA A 59 -3.90 4.23 0.92
N ASP A 60 -2.59 4.20 0.69
CA ASP A 60 -1.69 5.34 0.79
C ASP A 60 -0.91 5.52 -0.50
N ILE A 61 -0.56 6.77 -0.80
CA ILE A 61 0.35 7.10 -1.90
C ILE A 61 1.77 7.14 -1.36
N TRP A 62 2.64 6.39 -2.02
CA TRP A 62 4.06 6.30 -1.73
C TRP A 62 4.88 6.87 -2.88
N LEU A 63 6.02 7.46 -2.54
CA LEU A 63 7.01 7.96 -3.47
C LEU A 63 8.34 7.29 -3.20
N ALA A 64 8.90 6.58 -4.18
CA ALA A 64 10.22 5.97 -4.08
C ALA A 64 11.20 6.67 -5.01
N ASP A 65 12.33 7.08 -4.45
CA ASP A 65 13.53 7.43 -5.21
C ASP A 65 14.19 6.14 -5.73
N LEU A 66 14.39 6.04 -7.05
CA LEU A 66 14.86 4.82 -7.71
C LEU A 66 16.38 4.62 -7.63
N ALA A 67 17.14 5.62 -7.20
CA ALA A 67 18.58 5.47 -6.97
C ALA A 67 18.85 4.87 -5.58
N THR A 68 18.04 5.24 -4.59
CA THR A 68 18.22 4.86 -3.18
C THR A 68 17.24 3.79 -2.70
N PHE A 69 16.16 3.56 -3.45
CA PHE A 69 15.04 2.67 -3.08
C PHE A 69 14.44 3.01 -1.71
N LYS A 70 14.42 4.30 -1.35
CA LYS A 70 13.82 4.79 -0.11
C LYS A 70 12.41 5.30 -0.38
N PRO A 71 11.37 4.56 0.03
CA PRO A 71 10.00 5.01 -0.14
C PRO A 71 9.57 5.94 1.00
N VAL A 72 8.77 6.95 0.68
CA VAL A 72 8.13 7.88 1.63
C VAL A 72 6.61 7.79 1.46
N ASN A 73 5.89 7.57 2.56
CA ASN A 73 4.43 7.64 2.58
C ASN A 73 4.01 9.12 2.58
N LEU A 74 3.35 9.57 1.51
CA LEU A 74 2.94 10.96 1.34
C LEU A 74 1.62 11.27 2.06
N THR A 75 0.72 10.30 2.19
CA THR A 75 -0.65 10.50 2.69
C THR A 75 -0.83 10.11 4.15
N LYS A 76 0.00 9.20 4.67
CA LYS A 76 0.02 8.80 6.10
C LYS A 76 -1.35 8.43 6.67
N GLY A 77 -2.20 7.75 5.89
CA GLY A 77 -3.60 7.53 6.25
C GLY A 77 -3.84 6.69 7.51
N ALA A 78 -2.82 6.01 8.03
CA ALA A 78 -2.88 5.35 9.34
C ALA A 78 -2.79 6.31 10.52
N GLU A 79 -2.08 7.43 10.39
CA GLU A 79 -1.92 8.42 11.44
C GLU A 79 -3.16 9.32 11.54
N GLU A 80 -3.80 9.59 10.40
CA GLU A 80 -4.94 10.51 10.27
C GLU A 80 -6.31 9.81 10.43
N ASP A 81 -6.35 8.52 10.76
CA ASP A 81 -7.56 7.68 10.86
C ASP A 81 -8.50 7.76 9.64
N VAL A 82 -7.93 8.07 8.46
CA VAL A 82 -8.65 8.03 7.19
C VAL A 82 -8.67 6.58 6.71
N GLY A 83 -9.79 5.90 6.97
CA GLY A 83 -10.03 4.48 6.68
C GLY A 83 -11.14 3.87 7.52
#